data_AF-A0A3M1SKB0-F1
#
_entry.id   AF-A0A3M1SKB0-F1
#
_cell.length_a   1.000
_cell.length_b   1.000
_cell.length_c   1.000
_cell.angle_alpha   90.00
_cell.angle_beta   90.00
_cell.angle_gamma   90.00
#
_symmetry.space_group_name_H-M   'P 1'
#
loop_
_entity.id
_entity.type
_entity.pdbx_description
1 polymer ?
#
loop_
_entity_poly.entity_id
_entity_poly.type
_entity_poly.pdbx_seq_one_letter_code
_entity_poly.pdbx_strand_id
1 'polypeptide(L)'
;MEIEVTAGGEALDLTIENPFKLDAKETGRMIKEFAAGKGVESNGLDVEGLLPKMVRGVYGCEEGCPADAKQLVTEGYSGFAIEYIEGGILKAEADTRGGKLVIKVFPEF
;
A
#
# COMPACT_ATOMS: atom_id res chain seq x y z
N MET A 1 -4.75 8.70 8.38
CA MET A 1 -3.79 8.33 7.31
C MET A 1 -4.55 8.15 6.02
N GLU A 2 -3.94 8.42 4.87
CA GLU A 2 -4.57 8.18 3.57
C GLU A 2 -3.81 7.10 2.78
N ILE A 3 -4.57 6.28 2.06
CA ILE A 3 -4.05 5.32 1.10
C ILE A 3 -4.65 5.64 -0.26
N GLU A 4 -3.82 6.08 -1.22
CA GLU A 4 -4.22 6.28 -2.61
C GLU A 4 -3.87 5.02 -3.39
N VAL A 5 -4.82 4.52 -4.18
CA VAL A 5 -4.62 3.37 -5.06
C VAL A 5 -4.92 3.75 -6.48
N THR A 6 -3.95 3.56 -7.38
CA THR A 6 -4.11 3.80 -8.81
C THR A 6 -4.15 2.48 -9.57
N ALA A 7 -5.17 2.28 -10.40
CA ALA A 7 -5.30 1.15 -11.31
C ALA A 7 -6.05 1.58 -12.58
N GLY A 8 -5.56 1.17 -13.75
CA GLY A 8 -6.22 1.47 -15.03
C GLY A 8 -6.37 2.97 -15.35
N GLY A 9 -5.53 3.83 -14.76
CA GLY A 9 -5.58 5.29 -14.93
C GLY A 9 -6.56 6.01 -14.01
N GLU A 10 -7.27 5.30 -13.13
CA GLU A 10 -8.14 5.89 -12.11
C GLU A 10 -7.55 5.72 -10.71
N ALA A 11 -7.98 6.57 -9.78
CA ALA A 11 -7.55 6.55 -8.38
C ALA A 11 -8.73 6.23 -7.44
N LEU A 12 -8.42 5.54 -6.35
CA LEU A 12 -9.28 5.29 -5.19
C LEU A 12 -8.54 5.77 -3.94
N ASP A 13 -9.16 6.70 -3.21
CA ASP A 13 -8.64 7.21 -1.95
C ASP A 13 -9.34 6.55 -0.77
N LEU A 14 -8.56 6.04 0.18
CA LEU A 14 -9.04 5.38 1.39
C LEU A 14 -8.51 6.10 2.62
N THR A 15 -9.43 6.61 3.44
CA THR A 15 -9.09 7.24 4.72
C THR A 15 -9.06 6.19 5.83
N ILE A 16 -7.93 6.10 6.52
CA ILE A 16 -7.71 5.18 7.65
C ILE A 16 -7.59 6.02 8.92
N GLU A 17 -8.62 5.94 9.79
CA GLU A 17 -8.69 6.73 11.03
C GLU A 17 -7.57 6.41 12.03
N ASN A 18 -7.17 5.14 12.12
CA ASN A 18 -6.09 4.70 12.99
C ASN A 18 -5.15 3.76 12.22
N PRO A 19 -3.91 4.19 11.91
CA PRO A 19 -2.94 3.37 11.18
C PRO A 19 -2.66 2.02 11.86
N PHE A 20 -2.62 1.96 13.19
CA PHE A 20 -2.31 0.76 13.95
C PHE A 20 -3.49 -0.24 14.01
N LYS A 21 -4.69 0.20 13.62
CA LYS A 21 -5.91 -0.62 13.58
C LYS A 21 -6.43 -0.84 12.16
N LEU A 22 -5.56 -0.70 11.15
CA LEU A 22 -5.89 -1.00 9.77
C LEU A 22 -6.47 -2.42 9.65
N ASP A 23 -7.70 -2.56 9.15
CA ASP A 23 -8.20 -3.85 8.69
C ASP A 23 -7.58 -4.14 7.31
N ALA A 24 -6.41 -4.79 7.34
CA ALA A 24 -5.66 -5.11 6.13
C ALA A 24 -6.41 -6.07 5.21
N LYS A 25 -7.29 -6.91 5.75
CA LYS A 25 -8.06 -7.88 4.98
C LYS A 25 -9.16 -7.18 4.20
N GLU A 26 -9.96 -6.36 4.88
CA GLU A 26 -11.01 -5.59 4.23
C GLU A 26 -10.44 -4.57 3.24
N THR A 27 -9.43 -3.80 3.67
CA THR A 27 -8.75 -2.81 2.82
C THR A 27 -8.12 -3.49 1.60
N GLY A 28 -7.40 -4.60 1.80
CA GLY A 28 -6.81 -5.38 0.71
C GLY A 28 -7.85 -5.92 -0.27
N ARG A 29 -9.00 -6.38 0.23
CA ARG A 29 -10.13 -6.80 -0.61
C ARG A 29 -10.67 -5.64 -1.46
N MET A 30 -10.91 -4.47 -0.86
CA MET A 30 -11.39 -3.28 -1.59
C MET A 30 -10.43 -2.86 -2.71
N ILE A 31 -9.12 -2.90 -2.44
CA ILE A 31 -8.08 -2.59 -3.44
C ILE A 31 -8.11 -3.59 -4.60
N LYS A 32 -8.20 -4.89 -4.29
CA LYS A 32 -8.26 -5.94 -5.32
C LYS A 32 -9.54 -5.83 -6.17
N GLU A 33 -10.68 -5.54 -5.54
CA GLU A 33 -11.96 -5.33 -6.23
C GLU A 33 -11.92 -4.08 -7.12
N PHE A 34 -11.34 -2.98 -6.64
CA PHE A 34 -11.13 -1.78 -7.43
C PHE A 34 -10.25 -2.07 -8.66
N ALA A 35 -9.08 -2.68 -8.47
CA ALA A 35 -8.17 -3.03 -9.56
C ALA A 35 -8.85 -3.94 -10.60
N ALA A 36 -9.56 -4.96 -10.14
CA ALA A 36 -10.31 -5.86 -11.01
C ALA A 36 -11.41 -5.13 -11.80
N GLY A 37 -12.13 -4.19 -11.16
CA GLY A 37 -13.10 -3.33 -11.81
C GLY A 37 -12.51 -2.41 -12.89
N LYS A 38 -11.19 -2.18 -12.86
CA LYS A 38 -10.42 -1.45 -13.88
C LYS A 38 -9.70 -2.35 -14.88
N GLY A 39 -9.94 -3.67 -14.84
CA GLY A 39 -9.30 -4.64 -15.72
C GLY A 39 -7.84 -4.95 -15.38
N VAL A 40 -7.37 -4.56 -14.18
CA VAL A 40 -6.02 -4.83 -13.67
C VAL A 40 -6.07 -6.08 -12.78
N GLU A 41 -5.42 -7.17 -13.18
CA GLU A 41 -5.40 -8.41 -12.42
C GLU A 41 -4.44 -8.30 -11.23
N SER A 42 -4.86 -8.74 -10.04
CA SER A 42 -4.04 -8.69 -8.80
C SER A 42 -3.91 -10.03 -8.07
N ASN A 43 -4.33 -11.13 -8.71
CA ASN A 43 -4.45 -12.46 -8.09
C ASN A 43 -3.13 -13.08 -7.60
N GLY A 44 -1.97 -12.56 -8.03
CA GLY A 44 -0.64 -12.99 -7.57
C GLY A 44 0.01 -12.05 -6.55
N LEU A 45 -0.67 -10.97 -6.17
CA LEU A 45 -0.13 -9.96 -5.27
C LEU A 45 -0.73 -10.10 -3.87
N ASP A 46 0.13 -10.14 -2.86
CA ASP A 46 -0.28 -10.11 -1.47
C ASP A 46 -0.49 -8.66 -0.99
N VAL A 47 -1.62 -8.06 -1.39
CA VAL A 47 -1.99 -6.71 -0.92
C VAL A 47 -2.21 -6.70 0.60
N GLU A 48 -2.80 -7.76 1.15
CA GLU A 48 -3.17 -7.82 2.57
C GLU A 48 -1.94 -7.86 3.48
N GLY A 49 -0.88 -8.57 3.09
CA GLY A 49 0.41 -8.53 3.81
C GLY A 49 1.24 -7.28 3.53
N LEU A 50 1.06 -6.64 2.37
CA LEU A 50 1.76 -5.40 2.02
C LEU A 50 1.34 -4.24 2.93
N LEU A 51 0.03 -4.03 3.11
CA LEU A 51 -0.47 -2.82 3.77
C LEU A 51 0.08 -2.62 5.18
N PRO A 52 0.08 -3.62 6.09
CA PRO A 52 0.67 -3.46 7.43
C PRO A 52 2.16 -3.14 7.40
N LYS A 53 2.90 -3.67 6.42
CA LYS A 53 4.33 -3.38 6.24
C LYS A 53 4.55 -1.94 5.82
N MET A 54 3.76 -1.44 4.88
CA MET A 54 3.81 -0.03 4.48
C MET A 54 3.46 0.89 5.64
N VAL A 55 2.37 0.60 6.36
CA VAL A 55 1.98 1.39 7.54
C VAL A 55 3.09 1.40 8.59
N ARG A 56 3.67 0.24 8.90
CA ARG A 56 4.81 0.16 9.83
C ARG A 56 6.05 0.90 9.31
N GLY A 57 6.25 0.92 8.00
CA GLY A 57 7.32 1.68 7.36
C GLY A 57 7.17 3.19 7.51
N VAL A 58 5.92 3.70 7.64
CA VAL A 58 5.63 5.12 7.83
C VAL A 58 5.50 5.51 9.32
N TYR A 59 4.72 4.76 10.09
CA TYR A 59 4.33 5.12 11.46
C TYR A 59 5.03 4.31 12.57
N GLY A 60 5.76 3.25 12.22
CA GLY A 60 6.29 2.31 13.21
C GLY A 60 5.19 1.38 13.76
N CYS A 61 5.32 0.97 15.02
CA CYS A 61 4.31 0.13 15.70
C CYS A 61 3.64 0.90 16.85
N GLU A 62 2.47 0.46 17.30
CA GLU A 62 1.72 1.08 18.40
C GLU A 62 2.57 1.19 19.69
N GLU A 63 3.45 0.22 19.93
CA GLU A 63 4.38 0.18 21.07
C GLU A 63 5.59 1.13 20.93
N GLY A 64 5.64 1.98 19.90
CA GLY A 64 6.71 2.95 19.68
C GLY A 64 7.94 2.40 18.97
N CYS A 65 7.81 1.31 18.23
CA CYS A 65 8.88 0.82 17.36
C CYS A 65 9.23 1.91 16.33
N PRO A 66 10.51 2.09 15.97
CA PRO A 66 10.86 2.99 14.90
C PRO A 66 10.22 2.53 13.58
N ALA A 67 9.84 3.50 12.76
CA ALA A 67 9.43 3.28 11.39
C ALA A 67 10.61 2.70 10.59
N ASP A 68 10.38 1.64 9.81
CA ASP A 68 11.42 0.97 9.01
C ASP A 68 11.04 0.89 7.52
N ALA A 69 10.85 2.06 6.91
CA ALA A 69 10.67 2.18 5.47
C ALA A 69 11.87 1.65 4.68
N LYS A 70 13.10 1.79 5.20
CA LYS A 70 14.33 1.48 4.45
C LYS A 70 14.46 -0.01 4.17
N GLN A 71 14.17 -0.86 5.15
CA GLN A 71 14.20 -2.31 4.93
C GLN A 71 13.17 -2.71 3.87
N LEU A 72 11.93 -2.21 3.98
CA LEU A 72 10.86 -2.53 3.04
C LEU A 72 11.16 -2.04 1.61
N VAL A 73 11.76 -0.86 1.46
CA VAL A 73 12.23 -0.32 0.17
C VAL A 73 13.30 -1.21 -0.46
N THR A 74 14.23 -1.72 0.35
CA THR A 74 15.35 -2.53 -0.15
C THR A 74 14.89 -3.92 -0.59
N GLU A 75 14.02 -4.55 0.18
CA GLU A 75 13.58 -5.94 -0.06
C GLU A 75 12.42 -6.04 -1.07
N GLY A 76 11.64 -4.97 -1.21
CA GLY A 76 10.35 -5.03 -1.91
C GLY A 76 9.34 -5.90 -1.15
N TYR A 77 8.22 -6.23 -1.79
CA TYR A 77 7.26 -7.17 -1.19
C TYR A 77 6.38 -7.87 -2.22
N SER A 78 6.40 -9.21 -2.28
CA SER A 78 5.43 -10.01 -3.06
C SER A 78 5.16 -9.50 -4.50
N GLY A 79 6.21 -9.12 -5.23
CA GLY A 79 6.10 -8.59 -6.60
C GLY A 79 5.88 -7.07 -6.69
N PHE A 80 5.75 -6.38 -5.56
CA PHE A 80 5.79 -4.92 -5.48
C PHE A 80 7.22 -4.42 -5.36
N ALA A 81 7.57 -3.46 -6.21
CA ALA A 81 8.69 -2.56 -5.98
C ALA A 81 8.23 -1.45 -5.02
N ILE A 82 9.05 -1.17 -4.00
CA ILE A 82 8.72 -0.20 -2.95
C ILE A 82 9.68 0.98 -3.04
N GLU A 83 9.14 2.18 -2.97
CA GLU A 83 9.86 3.45 -3.06
C GLU A 83 9.47 4.33 -1.88
N TYR A 84 10.47 4.96 -1.26
CA TYR A 84 10.24 6.03 -0.30
C TYR A 84 10.28 7.37 -1.02
N ILE A 85 9.20 8.12 -0.92
CA ILE A 85 9.06 9.46 -1.47
C ILE A 85 9.27 10.46 -0.33
N GLU A 86 9.79 11.64 -0.67
CA GLU A 86 9.96 12.75 0.27
C GLU A 86 8.65 13.05 1.03
N GLY A 87 8.76 13.40 2.31
CA GLY A 87 7.60 13.63 3.16
C GLY A 87 6.98 12.36 3.75
N GLY A 88 7.74 11.28 3.91
CA GLY A 88 7.27 10.10 4.66
C GLY A 88 6.30 9.20 3.88
N ILE A 89 6.15 9.41 2.58
CA ILE A 89 5.21 8.65 1.75
C ILE A 89 5.89 7.36 1.28
N LEU A 90 5.21 6.23 1.44
CA LEU A 90 5.64 4.96 0.81
C LEU A 90 4.78 4.67 -0.40
N LYS A 91 5.42 4.35 -1.51
CA LYS A 91 4.80 3.92 -2.76
C LYS A 91 5.16 2.46 -3.02
N ALA A 92 4.16 1.65 -3.32
CA ALA A 92 4.32 0.29 -3.83
C ALA A 92 3.78 0.24 -5.25
N GLU A 93 4.52 -0.35 -6.17
CA GLU A 93 4.07 -0.57 -7.55
C GLU A 93 4.29 -2.01 -7.99
N ALA A 94 3.32 -2.55 -8.73
CA ALA A 94 3.44 -3.84 -9.38
C ALA A 94 2.91 -3.75 -10.81
N ASP A 95 3.70 -4.24 -11.75
CA ASP A 95 3.24 -4.47 -13.12
C ASP A 95 2.46 -5.78 -13.15
N THR A 96 1.20 -5.70 -13.55
CA THR A 96 0.31 -6.85 -13.62
C THR A 96 -0.31 -7.00 -15.00
N ARG A 97 -1.07 -8.07 -15.19
CA ARG A 97 -1.83 -8.25 -16.42
C ARG A 97 -2.95 -7.21 -16.47
N GLY A 98 -2.99 -6.43 -17.54
CA GLY A 98 -4.01 -5.39 -17.75
C GLY A 98 -3.61 -4.00 -17.26
N GLY A 99 -2.47 -3.86 -16.57
CA GLY A 99 -1.92 -2.55 -16.22
C GLY A 99 -1.02 -2.58 -14.99
N LYS A 100 -0.69 -1.39 -14.50
CA LYS A 100 0.06 -1.19 -13.27
C LYS A 100 -0.90 -0.97 -12.10
N LEU A 101 -0.60 -1.58 -10.96
CA LEU A 101 -1.22 -1.27 -9.67
C LEU A 101 -0.23 -0.45 -8.85
N VAL A 102 -0.65 0.73 -8.39
CA VAL A 102 0.15 1.59 -7.52
C VAL A 102 -0.62 1.81 -6.22
N ILE A 103 0.04 1.67 -5.08
CA ILE A 103 -0.50 1.95 -3.75
C ILE A 103 0.44 2.95 -3.08
N LYS A 104 -0.08 4.06 -2.60
CA LYS A 104 0.67 5.05 -1.82
C LYS A 104 0.08 5.19 -0.44
N VAL A 105 0.93 5.26 0.58
CA VAL A 105 0.55 5.51 1.97
C VAL A 105 1.07 6.86 2.39
N PHE A 106 0.16 7.75 2.79
CA PHE A 106 0.46 9.11 3.19
C PHE A 106 0.37 9.26 4.71
N PRO A 107 1.41 9.79 5.37
CA PRO A 107 1.30 10.19 6.76
C PRO A 107 0.32 11.37 6.91
N GLU A 108 -0.43 11.40 8.01
CA GLU A 108 -1.14 12.60 8.47
C GLU A 108 -0.09 13.51 9.12
N PHE A 109 0.02 14.74 8.63
CA PHE A 109 0.89 15.78 9.16
C PHE A 109 0.10 16.83 9.91
#